data_AF-A0A7C1ZZB3-F1
#
_entry.id   AF-A0A7C1ZZB3-F1
#
_cell.length_a   1.000
_cell.length_b   1.000
_cell.length_c   1.000
_cell.angle_alpha   90.00
_cell.angle_beta   90.00
_cell.angle_gamma   90.00
#
_symmetry.space_group_name_H-M   'P 1'
#
loop_
_entity.id
_entity.type
_entity.pdbx_description
1 polymer ?
#
loop_
_entity_poly.entity_id
_entity_poly.type
_entity_poly.pdbx_seq_one_letter_code
_entity_poly.pdbx_strand_id
1 'polypeptide(L)'
;AIPFDAPEVELGHRDGRCSFESIMLKYDLKEPGLVRLAKIIHAADVSADADSDALAPGLEAIASGFSLRYPDDEENLDRQFEVYDALYAWCRLQVAKGR
;
A
#
# COMPACT_ATOMS: atom_id res chain seq x y z
N ALA A 1 -14.80 -14.56 -1.45
CA ALA A 1 -13.90 -13.46 -1.08
C ALA A 1 -14.60 -12.12 -1.30
N ILE A 2 -14.16 -11.05 -0.63
CA ILE A 2 -14.59 -9.68 -0.94
C ILE A 2 -13.65 -9.16 -2.03
N PRO A 3 -14.14 -8.71 -3.21
CA PRO A 3 -13.28 -8.25 -4.28
C PRO A 3 -12.68 -6.88 -3.98
N PHE A 4 -11.40 -6.72 -4.32
CA PHE A 4 -10.63 -5.48 -4.21
C PHE A 4 -9.68 -5.40 -5.42
N ASP A 5 -9.18 -4.21 -5.71
CA ASP A 5 -8.17 -3.99 -6.75
C ASP A 5 -8.53 -4.53 -8.15
N ALA A 6 -9.82 -4.44 -8.50
CA ALA A 6 -10.34 -4.81 -9.80
C ALA A 6 -11.25 -3.70 -10.35
N PRO A 7 -11.45 -3.61 -11.68
CA PRO A 7 -12.37 -2.64 -12.26
C PRO A 7 -13.77 -2.77 -11.66
N GLU A 8 -14.42 -1.62 -11.42
CA GLU A 8 -15.83 -1.51 -11.00
C GLU A 8 -16.18 -2.07 -9.60
N VAL A 9 -15.23 -2.63 -8.85
CA VAL A 9 -15.49 -3.16 -7.50
C VAL A 9 -15.49 -2.06 -6.43
N GLU A 10 -16.13 -2.31 -5.28
CA GLU A 10 -16.24 -1.32 -4.19
C GLU A 10 -14.87 -0.90 -3.63
N LEU A 11 -13.97 -1.88 -3.46
CA LEU A 11 -12.64 -1.71 -2.88
C LEU A 11 -11.53 -1.59 -3.96
N GLY A 12 -11.88 -1.02 -5.12
CA GLY A 12 -10.92 -0.72 -6.18
C GLY A 12 -10.43 0.73 -6.15
N HIS A 13 -9.72 1.14 -7.22
CA HIS A 13 -9.32 2.53 -7.42
C HIS A 13 -10.54 3.41 -7.67
N ARG A 14 -10.71 4.48 -6.88
CA ARG A 14 -11.87 5.38 -6.96
C ARG A 14 -11.52 6.81 -6.53
N ASP A 15 -11.97 7.79 -7.31
CA ASP A 15 -11.79 9.22 -6.98
C ASP A 15 -10.32 9.61 -6.72
N GLY A 16 -9.38 9.03 -7.48
CA GLY A 16 -7.94 9.23 -7.30
C GLY A 16 -7.30 8.40 -6.18
N ARG A 17 -8.07 7.60 -5.43
CA ARG A 17 -7.56 6.72 -4.38
C ARG A 17 -7.15 5.36 -4.94
N CYS A 18 -6.12 4.75 -4.35
CA CYS A 18 -5.80 3.34 -4.57
C CYS A 18 -6.70 2.40 -3.75
N SER A 19 -6.63 1.11 -4.04
CA SER A 19 -7.41 0.07 -3.35
C SER A 19 -7.18 0.06 -1.83
N PHE A 20 -5.94 0.30 -1.38
CA PHE A 20 -5.61 0.38 0.05
C PHE A 20 -6.35 1.53 0.76
N GLU A 21 -6.41 2.71 0.14
CA GLU A 21 -7.14 3.87 0.66
C GLU A 21 -8.66 3.65 0.64
N SER A 22 -9.19 2.97 -0.39
CA SER A 22 -10.59 2.55 -0.44
C SER A 22 -10.96 1.62 0.73
N ILE A 23 -10.08 0.67 1.07
CA ILE A 23 -10.24 -0.20 2.24
C ILE A 23 -10.23 0.61 3.53
N MET A 24 -9.26 1.51 3.70
CA MET A 24 -9.19 2.35 4.90
C MET A 24 -10.45 3.20 5.10
N LEU A 25 -10.98 3.80 4.02
CA LEU A 25 -12.21 4.58 4.08
C LEU A 25 -13.41 3.70 4.47
N LYS A 26 -13.55 2.53 3.84
CA LYS A 26 -14.68 1.63 4.07
C LYS A 26 -14.79 1.18 5.53
N TYR A 27 -13.64 0.92 6.16
CA TYR A 27 -13.56 0.35 7.51
C TYR A 27 -13.18 1.38 8.60
N ASP A 28 -13.21 2.68 8.28
CA ASP A 28 -12.88 3.79 9.18
C ASP A 28 -11.50 3.67 9.88
N LEU A 29 -10.50 3.19 9.14
CA LEU A 29 -9.15 3.00 9.66
C LEU A 29 -8.39 4.34 9.67
N LYS A 30 -8.12 4.87 10.87
CA LYS A 30 -7.53 6.20 11.09
C LYS A 30 -6.20 6.19 11.84
N GLU A 31 -5.61 5.02 12.07
CA GLU A 31 -4.36 4.92 12.81
C GLU A 31 -3.25 5.70 12.08
N PRO A 32 -2.54 6.63 12.74
CA PRO A 32 -1.58 7.51 12.07
C PRO A 32 -0.47 6.79 11.27
N GLY A 33 0.03 5.66 11.75
CA GLY A 33 0.99 4.83 11.03
C GLY A 33 0.41 4.27 9.73
N LEU A 34 -0.84 3.80 9.76
CA LEU A 34 -1.56 3.34 8.56
C LEU A 34 -1.76 4.50 7.57
N VAL A 35 -2.09 5.70 8.05
CA VAL A 35 -2.21 6.89 7.18
C VAL A 35 -0.87 7.23 6.53
N ARG A 36 0.25 7.10 7.26
CA ARG A 36 1.59 7.29 6.68
C ARG A 36 1.90 6.23 5.62
N LEU A 37 1.56 4.97 5.87
CA LEU A 37 1.76 3.88 4.92
C LEU A 37 0.91 4.07 3.66
N ALA A 38 -0.35 4.48 3.82
CA ALA A 38 -1.26 4.75 2.71
C ALA A 38 -0.69 5.77 1.72
N LYS A 39 -0.01 6.82 2.21
CA LYS A 39 0.67 7.80 1.34
C LYS A 39 1.78 7.20 0.49
N ILE A 40 2.56 6.26 1.04
CA ILE A 40 3.62 5.57 0.29
C ILE A 40 3.01 4.69 -0.78
N ILE A 41 1.99 3.90 -0.40
CA ILE A 41 1.30 2.99 -1.32
C ILE A 41 0.60 3.77 -2.43
N HIS A 42 -0.11 4.85 -2.09
CA HIS A 42 -0.73 5.74 -3.06
C HIS A 42 0.28 6.24 -4.09
N ALA A 43 1.41 6.78 -3.64
CA ALA A 43 2.44 7.27 -4.54
C ALA A 43 3.07 6.13 -5.39
N ALA A 44 3.16 4.90 -4.88
CA ALA A 44 3.64 3.77 -5.67
C ALA A 44 2.63 3.31 -6.75
N ASP A 45 1.34 3.36 -6.42
CA ASP A 45 0.27 2.71 -7.18
C ASP A 45 -0.53 3.68 -8.09
N VAL A 46 -0.48 4.98 -7.80
CA VAL A 46 -1.14 6.04 -8.57
C VAL A 46 -0.11 6.81 -9.37
N SER A 47 0.03 6.48 -10.65
CA SER A 47 1.05 7.05 -11.55
C SER A 47 1.02 8.57 -11.68
N ALA A 48 -0.16 9.20 -11.57
CA ALA A 48 -0.29 10.66 -11.60
C ALA A 48 0.35 11.35 -10.39
N ASP A 49 0.48 10.63 -9.28
CA ASP A 49 0.96 11.12 -7.99
C ASP A 49 2.27 10.43 -7.56
N ALA A 50 3.01 9.87 -8.51
CA ALA A 50 4.22 9.08 -8.25
C ALA A 50 5.32 9.84 -7.49
N ASP A 51 5.38 11.16 -7.66
CA ASP A 51 6.37 12.02 -7.01
C ASP A 51 5.91 12.54 -5.62
N SER A 52 4.74 12.12 -5.14
CA SER A 52 4.17 12.61 -3.87
C SER A 52 4.83 12.00 -2.61
N ASP A 53 5.56 10.90 -2.75
CA ASP A 53 6.38 10.31 -1.68
C ASP A 53 7.70 9.74 -2.23
N ALA A 54 8.83 10.17 -1.65
CA ALA A 54 10.16 9.76 -2.10
C ALA A 54 10.44 8.25 -1.90
N LEU A 55 9.66 7.54 -1.08
CA LEU A 55 9.80 6.09 -0.90
C LEU A 55 9.09 5.26 -1.97
N ALA A 56 8.19 5.86 -2.75
CA ALA A 56 7.37 5.15 -3.73
C ALA A 56 8.19 4.35 -4.78
N PRO A 57 9.23 4.92 -5.42
CA PRO A 57 10.02 4.16 -6.38
C PRO A 57 10.73 2.94 -5.78
N GLY A 58 11.10 3.02 -4.50
CA GLY A 58 11.72 1.91 -3.78
C GLY A 58 10.71 0.81 -3.45
N LEU A 59 9.51 1.19 -2.99
CA LEU A 59 8.44 0.22 -2.75
C LEU A 59 8.02 -0.48 -4.03
N GLU A 60 7.84 0.26 -5.12
CA GLU A 60 7.50 -0.29 -6.44
C GLU A 60 8.55 -1.28 -6.94
N ALA A 61 9.84 -0.92 -6.87
CA ALA A 61 10.92 -1.81 -7.27
C ALA A 61 10.94 -3.12 -6.47
N ILE A 62 10.62 -3.05 -5.17
CA ILE A 62 10.53 -4.24 -4.31
C ILE A 62 9.32 -5.09 -4.70
N ALA A 63 8.12 -4.49 -4.78
CA ALA A 63 6.87 -5.19 -5.10
C ALA A 63 6.93 -5.87 -6.48
N SER A 64 7.37 -5.14 -7.51
CA SER A 64 7.63 -5.69 -8.84
C SER A 64 8.63 -6.85 -8.81
N GLY A 65 9.69 -6.74 -8.01
CA GLY A 65 10.67 -7.82 -7.82
C GLY A 65 10.09 -9.07 -7.17
N PHE A 66 9.18 -8.92 -6.21
CA PHE A 66 8.46 -10.04 -5.59
C PHE A 66 7.55 -10.75 -6.60
N SER A 67 6.76 -10.00 -7.37
CA SER A 67 5.89 -10.57 -8.42
C SER A 67 6.65 -11.34 -9.50
N LEU A 68 7.88 -10.92 -9.82
CA LEU A 68 8.75 -11.67 -10.75
C LEU A 68 9.34 -12.93 -10.12
N ARG A 69 9.65 -12.91 -8.82
CA ARG A 69 10.26 -14.05 -8.11
C ARG A 69 9.24 -15.11 -7.71
N TYR A 70 8.02 -14.68 -7.41
CA TYR A 70 6.92 -15.51 -6.94
C TYR A 70 5.69 -15.22 -7.82
N PRO A 71 5.55 -15.90 -8.97
CA PRO A 71 4.45 -15.67 -9.90
C PRO A 71 3.12 -16.31 -9.44
N ASP A 72 3.15 -17.14 -8.39
CA ASP A 72 1.96 -17.61 -7.69
C ASP A 72 1.52 -16.55 -6.67
N ASP A 73 0.27 -16.11 -6.76
CA ASP A 73 -0.23 -14.98 -5.97
C ASP A 73 -0.23 -15.26 -4.46
N GLU A 74 -0.56 -16.49 -4.03
CA GLU A 74 -0.59 -16.84 -2.61
C GLU A 74 0.81 -16.86 -2.02
N GLU A 75 1.77 -17.49 -2.71
CA GLU A 75 3.17 -17.45 -2.28
C GLU A 75 3.72 -16.02 -2.28
N ASN A 76 3.38 -15.22 -3.30
CA ASN A 76 3.82 -13.84 -3.38
C ASN A 76 3.36 -13.02 -2.17
N LEU A 77 2.08 -13.10 -1.84
CA LEU A 77 1.49 -12.41 -0.69
C LEU A 77 2.13 -12.84 0.63
N ASP A 78 2.24 -14.15 0.87
CA ASP A 78 2.84 -14.71 2.09
C ASP A 78 4.28 -14.19 2.31
N ARG A 79 5.03 -13.99 1.23
CA ARG A 79 6.41 -13.47 1.29
C ARG A 79 6.47 -11.95 1.42
N GLN A 80 5.54 -11.22 0.79
CA GLN A 80 5.52 -9.76 0.81
C GLN A 80 5.00 -9.19 2.13
N PHE A 81 4.14 -9.92 2.87
CA PHE A 81 3.60 -9.42 4.13
C PHE A 81 4.69 -8.96 5.11
N GLU A 82 5.80 -9.69 5.23
CA GLU A 82 6.93 -9.29 6.09
C GLU A 82 7.52 -7.93 5.72
N VAL A 83 7.55 -7.58 4.43
CA VAL A 83 8.04 -6.27 3.96
C VAL A 83 7.04 -5.16 4.34
N TYR A 84 5.75 -5.40 4.10
CA TYR A 84 4.71 -4.43 4.44
C TYR A 84 4.58 -4.25 5.95
N ASP A 85 4.72 -5.31 6.76
CA ASP A 85 4.72 -5.26 8.21
C ASP A 85 5.93 -4.48 8.75
N ALA A 86 7.11 -4.69 8.19
CA ALA A 86 8.30 -3.91 8.52
C ALA A 86 8.14 -2.42 8.14
N LEU A 87 7.60 -2.14 6.95
CA LEU A 87 7.33 -0.78 6.50
C LEU A 87 6.28 -0.09 7.37
N TYR A 88 5.23 -0.80 7.76
CA TYR A 88 4.20 -0.32 8.69
C TYR A 88 4.80 0.01 10.06
N ALA A 89 5.63 -0.86 10.62
CA ALA A 89 6.33 -0.61 11.88
C ALA A 89 7.22 0.64 11.80
N TRP A 90 7.92 0.84 10.68
CA TRP A 90 8.69 2.06 10.41
C TRP A 90 7.80 3.31 10.29
N CYS A 91 6.64 3.21 9.63
CA CYS A 91 5.67 4.30 9.53
C CYS A 91 5.18 4.73 10.93
N ARG A 92 4.90 3.78 11.82
CA ARG A 92 4.54 4.06 13.21
C ARG A 92 5.67 4.77 13.97
N LEU A 93 6.92 4.34 13.76
CA LEU A 93 8.09 4.99 14.35
C LEU A 93 8.26 6.44 13.87
N GLN A 94 8.08 6.69 12.57
CA GLN A 94 8.14 8.02 11.97
C GLN A 94 7.13 8.98 12.61
N VAL A 95 5.87 8.55 12.70
CA VAL A 95 4.82 9.37 13.32
C VAL A 95 5.11 9.62 14.79
N ALA A 96 5.61 8.62 15.53
CA ALA A 96 5.93 8.77 16.94
C ALA A 96 7.07 9.75 17.20
N LYS A 97 8.08 9.81 16.32
CA LYS A 97 9.20 10.77 16.40
C LYS A 97 8.83 12.19 15.99
N GLY A 98 7.79 12.34 15.17
CA GLY A 98 7.28 13.64 14.73
C GLY A 98 6.31 14.31 15.71
N ARG A 99 6.02 13.68 16.84
CA ARG A 99 5.29 14.24 17.99
C ARG A 99 6.26 14.75 19.05
#